data_AF-A0A662HBG5-F1
#
_entry.id   AF-A0A662HBG5-F1
#
_cell.length_a   1.000
_cell.length_b   1.000
_cell.length_c   1.000
_cell.angle_alpha   90.00
_cell.angle_beta   90.00
_cell.angle_gamma   90.00
#
_symmetry.space_group_name_H-M   'P 1'
#
loop_
_entity.id
_entity.type
_entity.pdbx_description
1 polymer ?
#
loop_
_entity_poly.entity_id
_entity_poly.type
_entity_poly.pdbx_seq_one_letter_code
_entity_poly.pdbx_strand_id
1 'polypeptide(L)'
;MLERIKVLSYPIRELVPLAKELEKRGEDVIYLNIGDPLKYDFKTPKHVIEALCKAAKEGFNYYSESEGLYELREAIAKKEHEINRVNIEATDVIVTQGVS
;
A
#
# COMPACT_ATOMS: atom_id res chain seq x y z
N MET A 1 9.46 -24.17 6.86
CA MET A 1 8.92 -22.80 6.89
C MET A 1 9.35 -22.06 8.14
N LEU A 2 9.15 -22.62 9.34
CA LEU A 2 9.58 -22.01 10.62
C LEU A 2 11.09 -21.68 10.69
N GLU A 3 11.98 -22.55 10.20
CA GLU A 3 13.43 -22.25 10.18
C GLU A 3 13.80 -21.05 9.29
N ARG A 4 13.05 -20.77 8.21
CA ARG A 4 13.37 -19.67 7.28
C ARG A 4 13.00 -18.29 7.85
N ILE A 5 12.12 -18.23 8.84
CA ILE A 5 11.62 -16.97 9.42
C ILE A 5 12.21 -16.66 10.79
N LYS A 6 12.91 -17.60 11.44
CA LYS A 6 13.49 -17.43 12.78
C LYS A 6 14.50 -16.29 12.91
N VAL A 7 15.12 -15.90 11.80
CA VAL A 7 16.14 -14.84 11.76
C VAL A 7 15.57 -13.45 11.44
N LEU A 8 14.26 -13.36 11.15
CA LEU A 8 13.62 -12.09 10.80
C LEU A 8 13.28 -11.32 12.08
N SER A 9 13.91 -10.15 12.26
CA SER A 9 13.55 -9.15 13.26
C SER A 9 13.05 -7.87 12.56
N TYR A 10 12.18 -7.12 13.22
CA TYR A 10 11.67 -5.83 12.73
C TYR A 10 11.83 -4.73 13.80
N PRO A 11 13.07 -4.26 14.05
CA PRO A 11 13.42 -3.42 15.20
C PRO A 11 12.62 -2.12 15.28
N ILE A 12 12.21 -1.57 14.14
CA ILE A 12 11.45 -0.30 14.08
C ILE A 12 10.12 -0.39 14.86
N ARG A 13 9.47 -1.57 14.89
CA ARG A 13 8.22 -1.76 15.67
C ARG A 13 8.45 -2.05 17.14
N GLU A 14 9.66 -2.46 17.53
CA GLU A 14 10.01 -2.72 18.92
C GLU A 14 10.04 -1.43 19.76
N LEU A 15 10.11 -0.25 19.11
CA LEU A 15 10.02 1.06 19.76
C LEU A 15 8.59 1.47 20.15
N VAL A 16 7.57 0.90 19.49
CA VAL A 16 6.17 1.30 19.69
C VAL A 16 5.66 1.01 21.11
N PRO A 17 5.96 -0.16 21.74
CA PRO A 17 5.60 -0.40 23.13
C PRO A 17 6.21 0.62 24.10
N LEU A 18 7.47 0.99 23.92
CA LEU A 18 8.16 1.98 24.76
C LEU A 18 7.49 3.36 24.65
N ALA A 19 7.20 3.80 23.43
CA ALA A 19 6.45 5.04 23.19
C ALA A 19 5.10 5.05 23.91
N LYS A 20 4.34 3.96 23.83
CA LYS A 20 3.05 3.81 24.52
C LYS A 20 3.15 3.84 26.04
N GLU A 21 4.27 3.40 26.62
CA GLU A 21 4.48 3.49 28.06
C GLU A 21 4.71 4.94 28.52
N LEU A 22 5.43 5.74 27.73
CA LEU A 22 5.63 7.17 27.99
C LEU A 22 4.30 7.94 27.88
N GLU A 23 3.51 7.68 26.84
CA GLU A 23 2.16 8.25 26.69
C GLU A 23 1.26 7.96 27.90
N LYS A 24 1.30 6.72 28.42
CA LYS A 24 0.54 6.33 29.62
C LYS A 24 0.95 7.09 30.88
N ARG A 25 2.19 7.59 30.94
CA ARG A 25 2.71 8.44 32.02
C ARG A 25 2.33 9.91 31.84
N GLY A 26 1.62 10.25 30.76
CA GLY A 26 1.23 11.61 30.42
C GLY A 26 2.30 12.39 29.67
N GLU A 27 3.34 11.71 29.16
CA GLU A 27 4.38 12.35 28.34
C GLU A 27 3.90 12.48 26.89
N ASP A 28 4.26 13.60 26.26
CA ASP A 28 3.97 13.83 24.84
C ASP A 28 5.00 13.10 23.97
N VAL A 29 4.52 12.35 22.98
CA VAL A 29 5.36 11.50 22.13
C VAL A 29 5.11 11.83 20.66
N ILE A 30 6.16 12.27 19.98
CA ILE A 30 6.15 12.54 18.55
C ILE A 30 6.70 11.33 17.79
N TYR A 31 5.86 10.68 16.99
CA TYR A 31 6.26 9.55 16.17
C TYR A 31 6.91 10.03 14.86
N LEU A 32 8.19 9.72 14.69
CA LEU A 32 8.95 10.02 13.46
C LEU A 32 9.35 8.74 12.68
N ASN A 33 8.84 7.58 13.10
CA ASN A 33 9.21 6.27 12.58
C ASN A 33 8.12 5.59 11.73
N ILE A 34 6.94 6.21 11.58
CA ILE A 34 5.81 5.64 10.85
C ILE A 34 5.67 6.33 9.49
N GLY A 35 5.98 5.59 8.42
CA GLY A 35 5.88 6.07 7.04
C GLY A 35 4.48 5.99 6.41
N ASP A 36 3.42 6.06 7.21
CA ASP A 36 2.03 6.08 6.72
C ASP A 36 1.53 7.52 6.63
N PRO A 37 1.50 8.14 5.43
CA PRO A 37 1.13 9.54 5.27
C PRO A 37 -0.33 9.83 5.70
N LEU A 38 -1.23 8.84 5.65
CA LEU A 38 -2.64 9.02 6.03
C LEU A 38 -2.84 9.28 7.53
N LYS A 39 -1.84 8.95 8.36
CA LYS A 39 -1.85 9.29 9.80
C LYS A 39 -1.57 10.76 10.08
N TYR A 40 -1.11 11.50 9.07
CA TYR A 40 -0.72 12.89 9.19
C TYR A 40 -1.68 13.77 8.38
N ASP A 41 -1.15 14.61 7.49
CA ASP A 41 -1.87 15.64 6.75
C ASP A 41 -2.30 15.21 5.35
N PHE A 42 -2.06 13.95 4.96
CA PHE A 42 -2.46 13.42 3.66
C PHE A 42 -3.82 12.71 3.73
N LYS A 43 -4.57 12.80 2.63
CA LYS A 43 -5.82 12.06 2.43
C LYS A 43 -5.81 11.38 1.07
N THR A 44 -6.40 10.20 0.99
CA THR A 44 -6.67 9.55 -0.29
C THR A 44 -7.51 10.49 -1.17
N PRO A 45 -7.11 10.76 -2.43
CA PRO A 45 -7.85 11.64 -3.31
C PRO A 45 -9.32 11.22 -3.48
N LYS A 46 -10.24 12.19 -3.52
CA LYS A 46 -11.69 11.94 -3.54
C LYS A 46 -12.13 11.01 -4.67
N HIS A 47 -11.57 11.21 -5.87
CA HIS A 47 -11.92 10.40 -7.04
C HIS A 47 -11.54 8.92 -6.89
N VAL A 48 -10.48 8.60 -6.13
CA VAL A 48 -10.08 7.22 -5.84
C VAL A 48 -11.09 6.55 -4.91
N ILE A 49 -11.51 7.27 -3.85
CA ILE A 49 -12.53 6.79 -2.92
C ILE A 49 -13.86 6.56 -3.65
N GLU A 50 -14.27 7.51 -4.48
CA GLU A 50 -15.50 7.42 -5.28
C GLU A 50 -15.47 6.24 -6.26
N ALA A 51 -14.35 6.02 -6.95
CA ALA A 51 -14.18 4.88 -7.86
C ALA A 51 -14.26 3.53 -7.12
N LEU A 52 -13.62 3.41 -5.95
CA LEU A 52 -13.69 2.21 -5.12
C LEU A 52 -15.13 1.94 -4.65
N CYS A 53 -15.82 2.97 -4.15
CA CYS A 53 -17.22 2.84 -3.73
C CYS A 53 -18.15 2.47 -4.88
N LYS A 54 -17.91 3.03 -6.07
CA LYS A 54 -18.67 2.71 -7.28
C LYS A 54 -18.44 1.25 -7.69
N ALA A 55 -17.19 0.80 -7.76
CA ALA A 55 -16.83 -0.58 -8.11
C ALA A 55 -17.52 -1.59 -7.18
N ALA A 56 -17.51 -1.33 -5.87
CA ALA A 56 -18.20 -2.17 -4.90
C ALA A 56 -19.72 -2.21 -5.10
N LYS A 57 -20.35 -1.07 -5.43
CA LYS A 57 -21.81 -0.98 -5.68
C LYS A 57 -22.22 -1.66 -6.99
N GLU A 58 -21.36 -1.62 -7.99
CA GLU A 58 -21.60 -2.21 -9.32
C GLU A 58 -21.25 -3.70 -9.39
N GLY A 59 -20.81 -4.32 -8.28
CA GLY A 59 -20.56 -5.75 -8.21
C GLY A 59 -19.19 -6.19 -8.76
N PHE A 60 -18.21 -5.28 -8.81
CA PHE A 60 -16.81 -5.62 -9.13
C PHE A 60 -16.11 -6.23 -7.91
N ASN A 61 -16.61 -7.37 -7.43
CA ASN A 61 -16.16 -8.04 -6.21
C ASN A 61 -15.91 -9.56 -6.41
N TYR A 62 -15.78 -9.99 -7.65
CA TYR A 62 -15.38 -11.35 -8.03
C TYR A 62 -13.86 -11.44 -8.23
N TYR A 63 -13.34 -12.66 -8.40
CA TYR A 63 -11.92 -12.88 -8.70
C TYR A 63 -11.51 -12.25 -10.03
N SER A 64 -10.40 -11.53 -10.03
CA SER A 64 -9.72 -11.12 -11.28
C SER A 64 -8.86 -12.25 -11.83
N GLU A 65 -8.30 -12.02 -13.03
CA GLU A 65 -7.14 -12.76 -13.51
C GLU A 65 -5.98 -12.69 -12.50
N SER A 66 -5.08 -13.68 -12.55
CA SER A 66 -3.99 -13.82 -11.57
C SER A 66 -2.96 -12.69 -11.68
N GLU A 67 -2.79 -12.16 -12.89
CA GLU A 67 -1.92 -11.06 -13.26
C GLU A 67 -2.53 -9.70 -12.86
N GLY A 68 -3.84 -9.66 -12.57
CA GLY A 68 -4.63 -8.46 -12.34
C GLY A 68 -5.47 -8.05 -13.53
N LEU A 69 -6.44 -7.15 -13.28
CA LEU A 69 -7.35 -6.63 -14.30
C LEU A 69 -6.58 -6.03 -15.48
N TYR A 70 -6.95 -6.40 -16.70
CA TYR A 70 -6.27 -5.96 -17.92
C TYR A 70 -6.26 -4.43 -18.04
N GLU A 71 -7.38 -3.77 -17.71
CA GLU A 71 -7.53 -2.32 -17.75
C GLU A 71 -6.59 -1.60 -16.77
N LEU A 72 -6.31 -2.22 -15.62
CA LEU A 72 -5.34 -1.71 -14.66
C LEU A 72 -3.91 -1.87 -15.19
N ARG A 73 -3.60 -3.02 -15.81
CA ARG A 73 -2.28 -3.28 -16.41
C ARG A 73 -1.98 -2.33 -17.56
N GLU A 74 -2.95 -2.05 -18.43
CA GLU A 74 -2.84 -1.03 -19.49
C GLU A 74 -2.62 0.38 -18.90
N ALA A 75 -3.38 0.75 -17.86
CA ALA A 75 -3.22 2.05 -17.21
C ALA A 75 -1.82 2.23 -16.59
N ILE A 76 -1.26 1.17 -16.00
CA ILE A 76 0.11 1.16 -15.46
C ILE A 76 1.12 1.33 -16.60
N ALA A 77 1.04 0.51 -17.66
CA ALA A 77 1.96 0.60 -18.80
C ALA A 77 1.97 2.00 -19.42
N LYS A 78 0.77 2.60 -19.61
CA LYS A 78 0.62 3.98 -20.07
C LYS A 78 1.28 4.99 -19.11
N LYS A 79 1.06 4.86 -17.80
CA LYS A 79 1.67 5.73 -16.79
C LYS A 79 3.20 5.63 -16.81
N GLU A 80 3.76 4.43 -16.97
CA GLU A 80 5.21 4.22 -17.05
C GLU A 80 5.80 4.86 -18.32
N HIS A 81 5.10 4.77 -19.45
CA HIS A 81 5.49 5.46 -20.67
C HIS A 81 5.45 7.00 -20.51
N GLU A 82 4.37 7.54 -19.97
CA GLU A 82 4.15 8.98 -19.86
C GLU A 82 5.09 9.66 -18.85
N ILE A 83 5.28 9.05 -17.68
CA ILE A 83 6.04 9.64 -16.57
C ILE A 83 7.51 9.23 -16.62
N ASN A 84 7.78 7.95 -16.86
CA ASN A 84 9.12 7.37 -16.72
C ASN A 84 9.82 7.10 -18.06
N ARG A 85 9.13 7.30 -19.21
CA ARG A 85 9.65 7.03 -20.57
C ARG A 85 10.08 5.58 -20.77
N VAL A 86 9.40 4.66 -20.09
CA VAL A 86 9.62 3.22 -20.19
C VAL A 86 8.57 2.63 -21.12
N ASN A 87 9.01 1.94 -22.17
CA ASN A 87 8.13 1.24 -23.12
C ASN A 87 7.90 -0.19 -22.63
N ILE A 88 6.74 -0.43 -22.03
CA ILE A 88 6.26 -1.76 -21.61
C ILE A 88 4.81 -1.93 -22.07
N GLU A 89 4.41 -3.18 -22.26
CA GLU A 89 3.04 -3.57 -22.59
C GLU A 89 2.29 -4.03 -21.34
N ALA A 90 0.95 -4.14 -21.42
CA ALA A 90 0.15 -4.67 -20.32
C ALA A 90 0.52 -6.12 -19.92
N THR A 91 1.16 -6.86 -20.83
CA THR A 91 1.68 -8.21 -20.57
C THR A 91 2.96 -8.23 -19.73
N ASP A 92 3.66 -7.10 -19.62
CA ASP A 92 4.87 -6.96 -18.80
C ASP A 92 4.54 -6.53 -17.35
N VAL A 93 3.25 -6.32 -17.03
CA VAL A 93 2.77 -5.82 -15.75
C VAL A 93 2.05 -6.93 -14.98
N ILE A 94 2.42 -7.11 -13.71
CA ILE A 94 1.70 -7.96 -12.75
C ILE A 94 1.27 -7.10 -11.56
N VAL A 95 0.00 -7.20 -11.19
CA VAL A 95 -0.58 -6.49 -10.05
C VAL A 95 -0.45 -7.35 -8.78
N THR A 96 0.10 -6.77 -7.72
CA THR A 96 0.29 -7.41 -6.42
C THR A 96 -0.41 -6.65 -5.30
N GLN A 97 -0.48 -7.24 -4.11
CA GLN A 97 -1.09 -6.63 -2.92
C GLN A 97 -0.11 -5.67 -2.23
N GLY A 98 0.17 -4.55 -2.89
CA GLY A 98 1.26 -3.66 -2.51
C GLY A 98 2.62 -4.22 -2.94
N VAL A 99 3.70 -3.54 -2.53
CA VAL A 99 5.08 -3.85 -2.97
C VAL A 99 5.70 -5.03 -2.20
N SER A 100 5.21 -5.29 -0.98
CA SER A 100 5.86 -6.13 0.03
C SER A 100 5.74 -7.64 -0.17
#